data_AF-A0A3F2RID3-F1
#
_entry.id   AF-A0A3F2RID3-F1
#
_cell.length_a   1.000
_cell.length_b   1.000
_cell.length_c   1.000
_cell.angle_alpha   90.00
_cell.angle_beta   90.00
_cell.angle_gamma   90.00
#
_symmetry.space_group_name_H-M   'P 1'
#
loop_
_entity.id
_entity.type
_entity.pdbx_description
1 polymer ?
#
loop_
_entity_poly.entity_id
_entity_poly.type
_entity_poly.pdbx_seq_one_letter_code
_entity_poly.pdbx_strand_id
1 'polypeptide(L)'
;MADSDESSVSSSSSSSDSVLIPMPLDQRRRKKLRAQLQEDQRRQRERQESVSHKKNEVDNDRVKTEHICVVCEHEGDDLVVCAGPCISAFHVGCLPTDSGAVEAKNEAWLCPSCRSKTHACFHCKQKGVEMLPEETATATSSDPSKRPVRKCRALSCGKFYHQDCITQFPLARIAIAGTHFICPLHTCVRQISSKLIICPKHVGEQKEKLMAETKETITPTALSERCKQC
;
A
#
# COMPACT_ATOMS: atom_id res chain seq x y z
N MET A 1 -32.48 44.41 34.21
CA MET A 1 -32.31 45.62 33.40
C MET A 1 -31.02 45.44 32.62
N ALA A 2 -30.94 45.39 31.30
CA ALA A 2 -31.90 45.27 30.21
C ALA A 2 -31.10 44.68 29.02
N ASP A 3 -31.68 43.71 28.33
CA ASP A 3 -31.32 43.32 26.96
C ASP A 3 -31.40 44.53 26.02
N SER A 4 -30.54 44.62 25.00
CA SER A 4 -30.82 45.27 23.70
C SER A 4 -29.71 44.95 22.69
N ASP A 5 -29.89 43.85 21.95
CA ASP A 5 -29.36 43.69 20.60
C ASP A 5 -30.32 44.43 19.63
N GLU A 6 -29.80 45.44 18.93
CA GLU A 6 -30.53 46.17 17.89
C GLU A 6 -30.43 45.42 16.56
N SER A 7 -31.60 45.12 16.02
CA SER A 7 -31.81 44.49 14.73
C SER A 7 -31.64 45.50 13.60
N SER A 8 -31.12 45.06 12.46
CA SER A 8 -31.40 45.71 11.18
C SER A 8 -31.71 44.65 10.15
N VAL A 9 -33.02 44.48 9.96
CA VAL A 9 -33.66 43.75 8.88
C VAL A 9 -33.41 44.46 7.55
N SER A 10 -33.20 43.71 6.48
CA SER A 10 -33.75 44.05 5.17
C SER A 10 -33.85 42.79 4.31
N SER A 11 -35.10 42.52 3.98
CA SER A 11 -35.63 41.38 3.25
C SER A 11 -35.42 41.54 1.75
N SER A 12 -35.15 40.44 1.04
CA SER A 12 -35.53 40.16 -0.36
C SER A 12 -35.18 38.69 -0.63
N SER A 13 -36.09 37.74 -0.37
CA SER A 13 -37.14 37.25 -1.28
C SER A 13 -36.63 36.78 -2.65
N SER A 14 -36.38 35.47 -2.75
CA SER A 14 -36.49 34.66 -3.98
C SER A 14 -36.60 33.19 -3.54
N SER A 15 -37.77 32.68 -3.15
CA SER A 15 -38.87 32.22 -4.02
C SER A 15 -38.45 31.21 -5.08
N SER A 16 -38.11 30.01 -4.63
CA SER A 16 -38.48 28.77 -5.34
C SER A 16 -39.23 27.90 -4.36
N ASP A 17 -40.53 28.18 -4.29
CA ASP A 17 -41.56 27.37 -3.68
C ASP A 17 -41.47 25.94 -4.26
N SER A 18 -40.82 25.05 -3.51
CA SER A 18 -41.05 23.63 -3.70
C SER A 18 -42.07 23.24 -2.66
N VAL A 19 -43.34 23.29 -3.04
CA VAL A 19 -44.45 22.69 -2.31
C VAL A 19 -44.00 21.30 -1.83
N LEU A 20 -43.60 21.20 -0.56
CA LEU A 20 -43.52 19.91 0.12
C LEU A 20 -44.97 19.51 0.33
N ILE A 21 -45.62 19.01 -0.73
CA ILE A 21 -46.85 18.25 -0.60
C ILE A 21 -46.44 17.07 0.29
N PRO A 22 -46.93 16.96 1.54
CA PRO A 22 -46.83 15.71 2.23
C PRO A 22 -47.82 14.83 1.49
N MET A 23 -47.36 14.13 0.45
CA MET A 23 -48.15 13.05 -0.12
C MET A 23 -48.51 12.17 1.06
N PRO A 24 -49.80 11.96 1.36
CA PRO A 24 -50.19 10.96 2.32
C PRO A 24 -49.82 9.63 1.67
N LEU A 25 -48.55 9.21 1.78
CA LEU A 25 -48.20 7.82 1.57
C LEU A 25 -49.18 7.07 2.45
N ASP A 26 -50.05 6.26 1.82
CA ASP A 26 -51.08 5.50 2.51
C ASP A 26 -50.50 4.96 3.81
N GLN A 27 -51.25 5.04 4.90
CA GLN A 27 -50.77 4.60 6.20
C GLN A 27 -50.17 3.18 6.13
N ARG A 28 -50.70 2.34 5.22
CA ARG A 28 -50.15 1.04 4.80
C ARG A 28 -48.74 1.11 4.21
N ARG A 29 -48.47 2.00 3.27
CA ARG A 29 -47.15 2.18 2.62
C ARG A 29 -46.11 2.69 3.62
N ARG A 30 -46.49 3.63 4.50
CA ARG A 30 -45.63 4.11 5.61
C ARG A 30 -45.30 3.00 6.61
N LYS A 31 -46.28 2.18 6.99
CA LYS A 31 -46.08 1.01 7.86
C LYS A 31 -45.15 -0.02 7.19
N LYS A 32 -45.33 -0.28 5.89
CA LYS A 32 -44.48 -1.22 5.13
C LYS A 32 -43.03 -0.73 5.04
N LEU A 33 -42.80 0.56 4.79
CA LEU A 33 -41.45 1.13 4.73
C LEU A 33 -40.73 1.05 6.08
N ARG A 34 -41.44 1.34 7.18
CA ARG A 34 -40.89 1.23 8.54
C ARG A 34 -40.54 -0.22 8.92
N ALA A 35 -41.40 -1.17 8.55
CA ALA A 35 -41.13 -2.59 8.76
C ALA A 35 -39.91 -3.07 7.95
N GLN A 36 -39.77 -2.61 6.70
CA GLN A 36 -38.61 -2.93 5.86
C GLN A 36 -37.30 -2.37 6.45
N LEU A 37 -37.30 -1.13 6.93
CA LEU A 37 -36.12 -0.53 7.58
C LEU A 37 -35.72 -1.25 8.87
N GLN A 38 -36.68 -1.73 9.66
CA GLN A 38 -36.39 -2.52 10.86
C GLN A 38 -35.79 -3.89 10.52
N GLU A 39 -36.30 -4.55 9.49
CA GLU A 39 -35.77 -5.83 9.01
C GLU A 39 -34.35 -5.68 8.45
N ASP A 40 -34.07 -4.62 7.69
CA ASP A 40 -32.72 -4.34 7.18
C ASP A 40 -31.73 -4.04 8.32
N GLN A 41 -32.15 -3.28 9.34
CA GLN A 41 -31.33 -3.04 10.53
C GLN A 41 -31.07 -4.33 11.32
N ARG A 42 -32.06 -5.22 11.42
CA ARG A 42 -31.90 -6.53 12.06
C ARG A 42 -30.92 -7.41 11.29
N ARG A 43 -31.04 -7.50 9.96
CA ARG A 43 -30.10 -8.22 9.09
C ARG A 43 -28.68 -7.68 9.21
N GLN A 44 -28.53 -6.36 9.31
CA GLN A 44 -27.22 -5.74 9.52
C GLN A 44 -26.63 -6.08 10.90
N ARG A 45 -27.44 -6.09 11.96
CA ARG A 45 -27.00 -6.50 13.31
C ARG A 45 -26.61 -7.98 13.35
N GLU A 46 -27.42 -8.87 12.78
CA GLU A 46 -27.11 -10.32 12.68
C GLU A 46 -25.82 -10.55 11.86
N ARG A 47 -25.59 -9.74 10.79
CA ARG A 47 -24.34 -9.75 10.03
C ARG A 47 -23.15 -9.20 10.82
N GLN A 48 -23.35 -8.18 11.66
CA GLN A 48 -22.30 -7.64 12.53
C GLN A 48 -21.96 -8.60 13.67
N GLU A 49 -22.95 -9.26 14.29
CA GLU A 49 -22.75 -10.27 15.34
C GLU A 49 -22.04 -11.51 14.80
N SER A 50 -22.43 -12.00 13.62
CA SER A 50 -21.74 -13.12 12.95
C SER A 50 -20.31 -12.78 12.48
N VAL A 51 -19.99 -11.50 12.25
CA VAL A 51 -18.62 -11.03 11.97
C VAL A 51 -17.81 -10.83 13.25
N SER A 52 -18.44 -10.36 14.33
CA SER A 52 -17.80 -10.17 15.64
C SER A 52 -17.37 -11.50 16.29
N HIS A 53 -18.15 -12.58 16.12
CA HIS A 53 -17.74 -13.91 16.59
C HIS A 53 -16.62 -14.52 15.75
N LYS A 54 -16.45 -14.12 14.49
CA LYS A 54 -15.32 -14.54 13.65
C LYS A 54 -14.04 -13.71 13.85
N LYS A 55 -14.13 -12.57 14.53
CA LYS A 55 -12.99 -11.66 14.71
C LYS A 55 -12.15 -11.98 15.95
N ASN A 56 -12.70 -12.66 16.95
CA ASN A 56 -11.98 -12.99 18.19
C ASN A 56 -11.18 -14.31 18.15
N GLU A 57 -11.45 -15.21 17.19
CA GLU A 57 -10.67 -16.46 17.06
C GLU A 57 -9.59 -16.41 15.98
N VAL A 58 -9.67 -15.43 15.05
CA VAL A 58 -8.78 -15.36 13.88
C VAL A 58 -7.63 -14.35 14.05
N ASP A 59 -7.65 -13.53 15.10
CA ASP A 59 -6.64 -12.47 15.29
C ASP A 59 -5.36 -12.95 16.00
N ASN A 60 -5.41 -14.05 16.77
CA ASN A 60 -4.24 -14.53 17.52
C ASN A 60 -3.51 -15.74 16.90
N ASP A 61 -4.14 -16.47 15.98
CA ASP A 61 -3.55 -17.68 15.38
C ASP A 61 -3.09 -17.50 13.92
N ARG A 62 -3.57 -16.48 13.21
CA ARG A 62 -3.16 -16.17 11.81
C ARG A 62 -1.96 -15.23 11.69
N VAL A 63 -1.31 -14.89 12.81
CA VAL A 63 -0.08 -14.07 12.86
C VAL A 63 1.16 -14.91 13.23
N LYS A 64 1.10 -16.23 13.05
CA LYS A 64 2.31 -16.94 12.59
C LYS A 64 2.45 -16.71 11.09
N THR A 65 2.68 -15.45 10.72
CA THR A 65 3.32 -15.19 9.43
C THR A 65 4.62 -15.97 9.45
N GLU A 66 4.81 -16.83 8.45
CA GLU A 66 6.06 -17.54 8.16
C GLU A 66 7.15 -16.48 7.96
N HIS A 67 7.70 -16.02 9.06
CA HIS A 67 8.77 -15.06 9.08
C HIS A 67 10.04 -15.83 8.75
N ILE A 68 10.83 -15.25 7.84
CA ILE A 68 12.12 -15.81 7.47
C ILE A 68 13.19 -14.99 8.17
N CYS A 69 14.10 -15.66 8.86
CA CYS A 69 15.25 -15.00 9.46
C CYS A 69 16.10 -14.36 8.35
N VAL A 70 16.37 -13.05 8.45
CA VAL A 70 17.15 -12.32 7.44
C VAL A 70 18.63 -12.74 7.40
N VAL A 71 19.12 -13.45 8.43
CA VAL A 71 20.52 -13.88 8.52
C VAL A 71 20.73 -15.25 7.90
N CYS A 72 19.89 -16.23 8.23
CA CYS A 72 20.03 -17.61 7.74
C CYS A 72 19.06 -17.98 6.62
N GLU A 73 18.09 -17.12 6.27
CA GLU A 73 17.09 -17.37 5.24
C GLU A 73 16.18 -18.59 5.49
N HIS A 74 16.11 -19.06 6.74
CA HIS A 74 15.23 -20.15 7.17
C HIS A 74 14.07 -19.66 8.05
N GLU A 75 12.96 -20.37 7.98
CA GLU A 75 11.86 -20.33 8.95
C GLU A 75 12.22 -21.11 10.22
N GLY A 76 11.49 -20.87 11.30
CA GLY A 76 11.70 -21.57 12.56
C GLY A 76 10.95 -20.95 13.73
N ASP A 77 11.01 -21.66 14.85
CA ASP A 77 10.60 -21.13 16.15
C ASP A 77 11.70 -20.19 16.69
N ASP A 78 11.37 -19.32 17.66
CA ASP A 78 12.29 -18.32 18.25
C ASP A 78 12.71 -17.15 17.34
N LEU A 79 11.80 -16.71 16.46
CA LEU A 79 11.95 -15.47 15.70
C LEU A 79 11.50 -14.25 16.50
N VAL A 80 12.33 -13.21 16.53
CA VAL A 80 11.97 -11.87 17.00
C VAL A 80 11.83 -10.92 15.82
N VAL A 81 10.77 -10.12 15.81
CA VAL A 81 10.52 -9.11 14.79
C VAL A 81 10.99 -7.75 15.29
N CYS A 82 11.79 -7.07 14.48
CA CYS A 82 12.21 -5.70 14.77
C CYS A 82 11.00 -4.75 14.75
N ALA A 83 10.80 -4.01 15.84
CA ALA A 83 9.78 -2.96 15.95
C ALA A 83 10.09 -1.71 15.11
N GLY A 84 11.29 -1.63 14.55
CA GLY A 84 11.76 -0.51 13.74
C GLY A 84 11.24 -0.54 12.30
N PRO A 85 11.66 0.45 11.48
CA PRO A 85 11.19 0.58 10.11
C PRO A 85 11.54 -0.60 9.20
N CYS A 86 12.55 -1.41 9.54
CA CYS A 86 12.93 -2.57 8.72
C CYS A 86 11.98 -3.75 8.82
N ILE A 87 11.21 -3.88 9.93
CA ILE A 87 10.23 -4.96 10.20
C ILE A 87 10.78 -6.38 9.93
N SER A 88 12.10 -6.54 9.98
CA SER A 88 12.81 -7.78 9.71
C SER A 88 12.66 -8.75 10.89
N ALA A 89 12.58 -10.03 10.59
CA ALA A 89 12.63 -11.11 11.57
C ALA A 89 14.03 -11.72 11.67
N PHE A 90 14.39 -12.15 12.87
CA PHE A 90 15.68 -12.75 13.18
C PHE A 90 15.50 -13.86 14.20
N HIS A 91 16.21 -14.97 14.05
CA HIS A 91 16.29 -15.92 15.16
C HIS A 91 17.10 -15.28 16.28
N VAL A 92 16.70 -15.50 17.52
CA VAL A 92 17.44 -15.03 18.70
C VAL A 92 18.90 -15.50 18.66
N GLY A 93 19.16 -16.74 18.20
CA GLY A 93 20.51 -17.30 18.04
C GLY A 93 21.28 -16.82 16.80
N CYS A 94 20.61 -16.19 15.81
CA CYS A 94 21.29 -15.58 14.66
C CYS A 94 21.75 -14.14 14.94
N LEU A 95 21.34 -13.57 16.08
CA LEU A 95 21.73 -12.24 16.49
C LEU A 95 22.98 -12.28 17.37
N PRO A 96 23.76 -11.19 17.39
CA PRO A 96 24.81 -11.00 18.39
C PRO A 96 24.26 -11.14 19.81
N THR A 97 25.05 -11.68 20.74
CA THR A 97 24.64 -11.90 22.14
C THR A 97 24.31 -10.60 22.88
N ASP A 98 24.88 -9.48 22.46
CA ASP A 98 24.64 -8.12 22.97
C ASP A 98 23.45 -7.41 22.31
N SER A 99 22.70 -8.10 21.44
CA SER A 99 21.56 -7.51 20.72
C SER A 99 20.34 -7.21 21.59
N GLY A 100 20.29 -7.72 22.83
CA GLY A 100 19.15 -7.53 23.75
C GLY A 100 17.86 -8.26 23.33
N ALA A 101 17.92 -9.13 22.31
CA ALA A 101 16.74 -9.84 21.79
C ALA A 101 16.13 -10.83 22.78
N VAL A 102 16.96 -11.45 23.63
CA VAL A 102 16.52 -12.40 24.67
C VAL A 102 15.73 -11.69 25.77
N GLU A 103 16.15 -10.47 26.12
CA GLU A 103 15.60 -9.69 27.24
C GLU A 103 14.32 -8.94 26.83
N ALA A 104 14.18 -8.60 25.55
CA ALA A 104 13.06 -7.82 25.02
C ALA A 104 11.74 -8.61 24.87
N LYS A 105 11.53 -9.67 25.66
CA LYS A 105 10.40 -10.62 25.54
C LYS A 105 9.01 -9.97 25.58
N ASN A 106 8.90 -8.75 26.11
CA ASN A 106 7.69 -7.91 26.14
C ASN A 106 7.92 -6.45 25.70
N GLU A 107 9.12 -6.10 25.26
CA GLU A 107 9.48 -4.72 24.88
C GLU A 107 9.74 -4.61 23.37
N ALA A 108 9.57 -3.40 22.82
CA ALA A 108 9.80 -3.14 21.41
C ALA A 108 11.29 -3.29 21.07
N TRP A 109 11.71 -4.48 20.64
CA TRP A 109 13.08 -4.75 20.24
C TRP A 109 13.45 -4.05 18.91
N LEU A 110 14.60 -3.39 18.88
CA LEU A 110 15.17 -2.78 17.68
C LEU A 110 16.45 -3.51 17.27
N CYS A 111 16.52 -3.94 16.01
CA CYS A 111 17.72 -4.56 15.47
C CYS A 111 18.90 -3.56 15.41
N PRO A 112 20.16 -4.04 15.36
CA PRO A 112 21.35 -3.16 15.34
C PRO A 112 21.33 -2.11 14.23
N SER A 113 20.78 -2.45 13.06
CA SER A 113 20.62 -1.51 11.93
C SER A 113 19.62 -0.40 12.23
N CYS A 114 18.46 -0.72 12.82
CA CYS A 114 17.48 0.31 13.22
C CYS A 114 18.02 1.16 14.37
N ARG A 115 18.72 0.55 15.34
CA ARG A 115 19.32 1.27 16.47
C ARG A 115 20.36 2.30 16.01
N SER A 116 21.16 1.95 15.00
CA SER A 116 22.16 2.82 14.40
C SER A 116 21.63 3.70 13.25
N LYS A 117 20.33 3.62 12.93
CA LYS A 117 19.69 4.28 11.77
C LYS A 117 20.47 4.07 10.45
N THR A 118 21.13 2.92 10.33
CA THR A 118 22.01 2.60 9.21
C THR A 118 21.53 1.31 8.56
N HIS A 119 21.08 1.42 7.32
CA HIS A 119 20.46 0.32 6.59
C HIS A 119 21.21 0.01 5.31
N ALA A 120 21.27 -1.27 4.95
CA ALA A 120 21.81 -1.69 3.67
C ALA A 120 20.83 -1.34 2.55
N CYS A 121 21.32 -0.67 1.51
CA CYS A 121 20.56 -0.45 0.28
C CYS A 121 20.26 -1.79 -0.38
N PHE A 122 18.99 -2.07 -0.67
CA PHE A 122 18.59 -3.34 -1.26
C PHE A 122 19.17 -3.56 -2.66
N HIS A 123 19.51 -2.48 -3.38
CA HIS A 123 20.11 -2.53 -4.71
C HIS A 123 21.62 -2.80 -4.66
N CYS A 124 22.41 -1.89 -4.10
CA CYS A 124 23.88 -1.98 -4.13
C CYS A 124 24.51 -2.66 -2.90
N LYS A 125 23.69 -3.04 -1.91
CA LYS A 125 24.09 -3.70 -0.64
C LYS A 125 25.00 -2.87 0.28
N GLN A 126 25.45 -1.69 -0.16
CA GLN A 126 26.19 -0.75 0.67
C GLN A 126 25.28 -0.14 1.75
N LYS A 127 25.87 0.12 2.92
CA LYS A 127 25.19 0.75 4.06
C LYS A 127 25.02 2.24 3.80
N GLY A 128 23.89 2.78 4.24
CA GLY A 128 23.64 4.22 4.23
C GLY A 128 22.82 4.64 5.44
N VAL A 129 22.78 5.95 5.69
CA VAL A 129 22.13 6.54 6.86
C VAL A 129 20.70 6.92 6.51
N GLU A 130 19.74 6.56 7.37
CA GLU A 130 18.33 6.90 7.16
C GLU A 130 18.13 8.42 7.21
N MET A 131 17.52 8.98 6.16
CA MET A 131 17.13 10.40 6.17
C MET A 131 15.84 10.58 6.97
N LEU A 132 15.93 11.32 8.08
CA LEU A 132 14.74 11.79 8.78
C LEU A 132 14.13 13.00 8.04
N PRO A 133 12.80 13.16 8.04
CA PRO A 133 12.10 14.23 7.31
C PRO A 133 12.60 15.65 7.61
N GLU A 134 13.04 15.93 8.84
CA GLU A 134 13.50 17.27 9.26
C GLU A 134 14.92 17.62 8.79
N GLU A 135 15.72 16.66 8.36
CA GLU A 135 17.12 16.90 7.95
C GLU A 135 17.27 17.23 6.46
N THR A 136 16.13 17.34 5.75
CA THR A 136 16.09 17.61 4.31
C THR A 136 16.58 18.99 3.90
N ALA A 137 16.76 19.93 4.84
CA ALA A 137 17.21 21.29 4.56
C ALA A 137 18.70 21.55 4.86
N THR A 138 19.40 20.67 5.58
CA THR A 138 20.75 20.96 6.10
C THR A 138 21.77 19.84 5.86
N ALA A 139 21.41 18.78 5.14
CA ALA A 139 22.31 17.66 4.81
C ALA A 139 23.34 18.02 3.72
N THR A 140 24.14 19.05 3.98
CA THR A 140 25.45 19.28 3.34
C THR A 140 26.53 18.65 4.22
N SER A 141 26.32 17.43 4.71
CA SER A 141 27.40 16.69 5.37
C SER A 141 28.39 16.26 4.29
N SER A 142 29.55 16.92 4.27
CA SER A 142 30.64 16.77 3.31
C SER A 142 31.37 15.42 3.33
N ASP A 143 30.75 14.38 3.90
CA ASP A 143 31.31 13.03 3.97
C ASP A 143 30.70 12.14 2.86
N PRO A 144 31.42 11.90 1.74
CA PRO A 144 30.94 11.05 0.65
C PRO A 144 30.68 9.60 1.07
N SER A 145 31.14 9.19 2.26
CA SER A 145 30.94 7.86 2.85
C SER A 145 29.51 7.64 3.35
N LYS A 146 28.76 8.71 3.66
CA LYS A 146 27.43 8.62 4.27
C LYS A 146 26.34 8.90 3.23
N ARG A 147 26.04 7.89 2.43
CA ARG A 147 24.97 7.98 1.43
C ARG A 147 23.60 7.86 2.10
N PRO A 148 22.66 8.76 1.81
CA PRO A 148 21.33 8.72 2.41
C PRO A 148 20.48 7.56 1.86
N VAL A 149 19.81 6.81 2.74
CA VAL A 149 18.81 5.80 2.38
C VAL A 149 17.41 6.20 2.80
N ARG A 150 16.42 5.73 2.05
CA ARG A 150 15.00 5.92 2.34
C ARG A 150 14.26 4.59 2.35
N LYS A 151 13.24 4.49 3.21
CA LYS A 151 12.35 3.34 3.33
C LYS A 151 11.25 3.37 2.28
N CYS A 152 10.97 2.22 1.66
CA CYS A 152 9.77 2.04 0.83
C CYS A 152 8.48 2.27 1.65
N ARG A 153 7.53 3.02 1.08
CA ARG A 153 6.25 3.34 1.74
C ARG A 153 5.25 2.19 1.76
N ALA A 154 5.42 1.17 0.92
CA ALA A 154 4.53 0.03 0.89
C ALA A 154 4.48 -0.69 2.25
N LEU A 155 3.27 -1.00 2.71
CA LEU A 155 3.04 -1.72 3.95
C LEU A 155 3.80 -3.06 3.92
N SER A 156 4.41 -3.41 5.04
CA SER A 156 5.15 -4.66 5.20
C SER A 156 6.35 -4.88 4.26
N CYS A 157 6.85 -3.85 3.55
CA CYS A 157 8.02 -3.99 2.68
C CYS A 157 9.35 -4.05 3.45
N GLY A 158 9.57 -3.05 4.33
CA GLY A 158 10.77 -2.94 5.17
C GLY A 158 12.10 -2.72 4.43
N LYS A 159 12.07 -2.45 3.11
CA LYS A 159 13.28 -2.29 2.29
C LYS A 159 13.74 -0.84 2.19
N PHE A 160 15.05 -0.66 2.16
CA PHE A 160 15.73 0.63 2.06
C PHE A 160 16.53 0.73 0.77
N TYR A 161 16.60 1.92 0.21
CA TYR A 161 17.36 2.22 -1.01
C TYR A 161 18.04 3.57 -0.88
N HIS A 162 19.23 3.73 -1.48
CA HIS A 162 19.82 5.07 -1.61
C HIS A 162 18.96 5.96 -2.50
N GLN A 163 18.93 7.26 -2.22
CA GLN A 163 18.22 8.23 -3.04
C GLN A 163 18.62 8.11 -4.53
N ASP A 164 19.91 8.00 -4.83
CA ASP A 164 20.42 7.83 -6.20
C ASP A 164 20.22 6.41 -6.78
N CYS A 165 20.03 5.41 -5.92
CA CYS A 165 19.74 4.06 -6.40
C CYS A 165 18.27 3.95 -6.83
N ILE A 166 17.36 4.70 -6.22
CA ILE A 166 15.93 4.65 -6.56
C ILE A 166 15.69 5.21 -7.96
N THR A 167 16.37 6.29 -8.34
CA THR A 167 16.20 6.97 -9.63
C THR A 167 16.64 6.11 -10.82
N GLN A 168 17.44 5.07 -10.60
CA GLN A 168 17.85 4.11 -11.63
C GLN A 168 16.75 3.12 -12.01
N PHE A 169 15.67 3.02 -11.24
CA PHE A 169 14.58 2.07 -11.50
C PHE A 169 13.39 2.74 -12.18
N PRO A 170 13.07 2.36 -13.43
CA PRO A 170 11.88 2.88 -14.13
C PRO A 170 10.55 2.55 -13.43
N LEU A 171 10.56 1.50 -12.60
CA LEU A 171 9.37 0.99 -11.90
C LEU A 171 9.23 1.51 -10.46
N ALA A 172 10.22 2.26 -9.97
CA ALA A 172 10.06 2.93 -8.70
C ALA A 172 9.09 4.10 -8.86
N ARG A 173 8.02 4.13 -8.05
CA ARG A 173 7.09 5.26 -8.03
C ARG A 173 7.56 6.26 -7.00
N ILE A 174 8.11 7.38 -7.46
CA ILE A 174 8.56 8.49 -6.61
C ILE A 174 7.48 9.57 -6.66
N ALA A 175 7.04 10.06 -5.50
CA ALA A 175 6.07 11.15 -5.45
C ALA A 175 6.65 12.43 -6.08
N ILE A 176 5.80 13.28 -6.65
CA ILE A 176 6.20 14.52 -7.34
C ILE A 176 7.02 15.44 -6.42
N ALA A 177 6.69 15.47 -5.12
CA ALA A 177 7.42 16.23 -4.10
C ALA A 177 8.63 15.48 -3.51
N GLY A 178 8.98 14.29 -4.02
CA GLY A 178 10.04 13.45 -3.48
C GLY A 178 9.83 13.03 -2.02
N THR A 179 8.61 13.11 -1.47
CA THR A 179 8.34 12.87 -0.05
C THR A 179 8.28 11.38 0.31
N HIS A 180 7.86 10.54 -0.63
CA HIS A 180 7.78 9.11 -0.45
C HIS A 180 8.07 8.39 -1.78
N PHE A 181 8.48 7.13 -1.68
CA PHE A 181 8.62 6.27 -2.84
C PHE A 181 8.08 4.87 -2.54
N ILE A 182 7.68 4.18 -3.61
CA ILE A 182 7.35 2.76 -3.61
C ILE A 182 8.38 2.05 -4.48
N CYS A 183 9.03 1.03 -3.92
CA CYS A 183 10.11 0.30 -4.58
C CYS A 183 9.59 -0.53 -5.78
N PRO A 184 10.46 -0.90 -6.73
CA PRO A 184 10.04 -1.58 -7.96
C PRO A 184 9.40 -2.96 -7.70
N LEU A 185 9.62 -3.57 -6.54
CA LEU A 185 9.00 -4.85 -6.17
C LEU A 185 7.47 -4.78 -6.02
N HIS A 186 6.92 -3.58 -5.80
CA HIS A 186 5.48 -3.36 -5.68
C HIS A 186 4.84 -2.77 -6.94
N THR A 187 5.64 -2.58 -8.00
CA THR A 187 5.15 -2.06 -9.29
C THR A 187 5.25 -3.17 -10.32
N CYS A 188 4.09 -3.70 -10.72
CA CYS A 188 4.02 -4.66 -11.81
C CYS A 188 4.04 -3.94 -13.16
N VAL A 189 4.75 -4.52 -14.14
CA VAL A 189 4.72 -4.04 -15.53
C VAL A 189 3.75 -4.88 -16.33
N ARG A 190 2.95 -4.22 -17.16
CA ARG A 190 1.97 -4.90 -18.03
C ARG A 190 2.60 -5.52 -19.29
N GLN A 191 3.73 -4.99 -19.76
CA GLN A 191 4.53 -5.59 -20.84
C GLN A 191 6.02 -5.34 -20.63
N ILE A 192 6.81 -6.42 -20.58
CA ILE A 192 8.25 -6.39 -20.80
C ILE A 192 8.59 -7.58 -21.70
N SER A 193 9.33 -7.32 -22.78
CA SER A 193 9.89 -8.32 -23.68
C SER A 193 10.67 -9.41 -22.92
N SER A 194 10.24 -10.66 -23.10
CA SER A 194 10.90 -11.97 -22.94
C SER A 194 11.81 -12.31 -21.74
N LYS A 195 12.09 -11.41 -20.78
CA LYS A 195 13.02 -11.71 -19.66
C LYS A 195 12.59 -11.31 -18.25
N LEU A 196 11.31 -10.97 -18.01
CA LEU A 196 10.82 -10.77 -16.63
C LEU A 196 9.53 -11.53 -16.35
N ILE A 197 9.43 -12.02 -15.11
CA ILE A 197 8.31 -12.80 -14.57
C ILE A 197 7.05 -11.93 -14.60
N ILE A 198 6.05 -12.34 -15.39
CA ILE A 198 4.75 -11.67 -15.49
C ILE A 198 3.97 -11.92 -14.21
N CYS A 199 3.36 -10.86 -13.66
CA CYS A 199 2.50 -10.98 -12.47
C CYS A 199 1.29 -11.89 -12.77
N PRO A 200 0.99 -12.90 -11.93
CA PRO A 200 -0.15 -13.81 -12.12
C PRO A 200 -1.52 -13.09 -12.12
N LYS A 201 -1.60 -11.85 -11.59
CA LYS A 201 -2.81 -11.00 -11.66
C LYS A 201 -3.07 -10.41 -13.04
N HIS A 202 -2.09 -10.38 -13.94
CA HIS A 202 -2.23 -9.83 -15.30
C HIS A 202 -2.22 -10.92 -16.39
N VAL A 203 -2.20 -12.20 -16.01
CA VAL A 203 -2.24 -13.33 -16.97
C VAL A 203 -3.60 -13.38 -17.71
N GLY A 204 -4.68 -12.91 -17.08
CA GLY A 204 -6.04 -12.94 -17.63
C GLY A 204 -6.36 -11.87 -18.69
N GLU A 205 -5.72 -10.71 -18.65
CA GLU A 205 -6.00 -9.59 -19.59
C GLU A 205 -5.40 -9.82 -21.00
N GLN A 206 -4.50 -10.80 -21.15
CA GLN A 206 -3.89 -11.17 -22.44
C GLN A 206 -4.83 -11.98 -23.34
N LYS A 207 -5.89 -12.60 -22.77
CA LYS A 207 -6.79 -13.45 -23.56
C LYS A 207 -7.71 -12.61 -24.46
N GLU A 208 -8.20 -11.46 -23.99
CA GLU A 208 -9.13 -10.61 -24.77
C GLU A 208 -8.44 -9.84 -25.91
N LYS A 209 -7.16 -9.47 -25.77
CA LYS A 209 -6.47 -8.68 -26.80
C LYS A 209 -5.95 -9.51 -27.97
N LEU A 210 -5.56 -10.78 -27.73
CA LEU A 210 -5.06 -11.66 -28.80
C LEU A 210 -6.16 -12.10 -29.79
N MET A 211 -7.44 -11.96 -29.42
CA MET A 211 -8.58 -12.24 -30.31
C MET A 211 -9.10 -11.01 -31.07
N ALA A 212 -8.67 -9.81 -30.68
CA ALA A 212 -9.05 -8.57 -31.35
C ALA A 212 -8.10 -8.22 -32.52
N GLU A 213 -6.81 -8.55 -32.40
CA GLU A 213 -5.81 -8.28 -33.45
C GLU A 213 -5.74 -9.34 -34.56
N THR A 214 -6.40 -10.50 -34.41
CA THR A 214 -6.42 -11.55 -35.45
C THR A 214 -7.54 -11.39 -36.48
N LYS A 215 -8.33 -10.31 -36.43
CA LYS A 215 -9.44 -10.09 -37.37
C LYS A 215 -9.17 -9.09 -38.51
N GLU A 216 -7.98 -8.49 -38.58
CA GLU A 216 -7.67 -7.45 -39.58
C GLU A 216 -6.58 -7.80 -40.61
N THR A 217 -6.25 -9.08 -40.83
CA THR A 217 -5.34 -9.41 -41.94
C THR A 217 -5.75 -10.68 -42.68
N ILE A 218 -6.81 -10.60 -43.49
CA ILE A 218 -6.94 -11.45 -44.70
C ILE A 218 -7.68 -10.68 -45.80
N THR A 219 -6.95 -10.09 -46.75
CA THR A 219 -7.37 -10.03 -48.16
C THR A 219 -6.18 -10.42 -49.05
N PRO A 220 -6.29 -11.48 -49.88
CA PRO A 220 -5.17 -11.99 -50.68
C PRO A 220 -5.23 -11.45 -52.12
N THR A 221 -4.11 -10.91 -52.61
CA THR A 221 -3.67 -10.80 -54.03
C THR A 221 -2.52 -9.78 -54.05
N ALA A 222 -1.36 -9.95 -54.68
CA ALA A 222 -0.97 -10.84 -55.76
C ALA A 222 0.52 -11.18 -55.67
N LEU A 223 0.83 -12.39 -56.12
CA LEU A 223 2.13 -12.77 -56.66
C LEU A 223 2.47 -11.89 -57.86
N SER A 224 3.67 -11.31 -57.88
CA SER A 224 4.57 -11.44 -59.04
C SER A 224 5.95 -10.83 -58.73
N GLU A 225 6.94 -11.70 -58.83
CA GLU A 225 8.19 -11.45 -59.56
C GLU A 225 9.32 -10.60 -58.95
N ARG A 226 10.39 -11.35 -58.63
CA ARG A 226 11.78 -11.22 -59.13
C ARG A 226 12.76 -10.29 -58.39
N CYS A 227 13.65 -10.96 -57.65
CA CYS A 227 15.10 -11.00 -57.89
C CYS A 227 15.69 -9.88 -58.76
N LYS A 228 16.58 -9.06 -58.14
CA LYS A 228 17.92 -8.75 -58.65
C LYS A 228 18.76 -8.08 -57.56
N GLN A 229 19.96 -8.61 -57.36
CA GLN A 229 21.12 -8.01 -56.70
C GLN A 229 21.28 -6.51 -57.03
N CYS A 230 21.55 -5.72 -55.99
CA CYS A 230 22.70 -4.83 -55.86
C CYS A 230 22.99 -4.63 -54.37
#